data_AF-A0A7J7QVB3-F1
#
_entry.id   AF-A0A7J7QVB3-F1
#
_cell.length_a   1.000
_cell.length_b   1.000
_cell.length_c   1.000
_cell.angle_alpha   90.00
_cell.angle_beta   90.00
_cell.angle_gamma   90.00
#
_symmetry.space_group_name_H-M   'P 1'
#
loop_
_entity.id
_entity.type
_entity.pdbx_description
1 polymer ?
#
loop_
_entity_poly.entity_id
_entity_poly.type
_entity_poly.pdbx_seq_one_letter_code
_entity_poly.pdbx_strand_id
1 'polypeptide(L)'
;MPPNHVAKKRSPPEDALPKSKKVKVSHRSHCTEPGLVLILGQGDVGQLGLGENVMERKKPALVTIPEDIVQAEGGGMHTVCLSKSGQVYSFGCNDEGALGRATSVEGSEMVPGKVELQEKVVQVSAGDGHTAALTEDGRVFLWGSFRDNNGAIGLLEPMKKSVVAVQVQLVCLW
;
A
#
# COMPACT_ATOMS: atom_id res chain seq x y z
N MET A 1 6.11 33.00 -60.45
CA MET A 1 5.28 32.53 -59.32
C MET A 1 6.21 32.12 -58.19
N PRO A 2 6.12 32.68 -56.98
CA PRO A 2 6.93 32.22 -55.85
C PRO A 2 6.26 31.03 -55.12
N PRO A 3 7.04 30.18 -54.43
CA PRO A 3 6.52 29.00 -53.74
C PRO A 3 5.85 29.35 -52.40
N ASN A 4 4.75 28.67 -52.12
CA ASN A 4 3.88 28.89 -50.98
C ASN A 4 4.42 28.13 -49.75
N HIS A 5 4.93 28.84 -48.73
CA HIS A 5 5.33 28.22 -47.46
C HIS A 5 4.12 28.01 -46.56
N VAL A 6 3.72 26.75 -46.37
CA VAL A 6 2.68 26.38 -45.40
C VAL A 6 3.26 26.47 -43.99
N ALA A 7 2.78 27.42 -43.19
CA ALA A 7 3.11 27.53 -41.78
C ALA A 7 2.64 26.29 -41.01
N LYS A 8 3.54 25.65 -40.26
CA LYS A 8 3.19 24.55 -39.33
C LYS A 8 2.24 25.10 -38.26
N LYS A 9 1.01 24.56 -38.20
CA LYS A 9 0.06 24.85 -37.12
C LYS A 9 0.68 24.43 -35.78
N ARG A 10 0.72 25.37 -34.84
CA ARG A 10 1.07 25.14 -33.43
C ARG A 10 0.06 24.16 -32.84
N SER A 11 0.53 23.16 -32.10
CA SER A 11 -0.33 22.21 -31.39
C SER A 11 -1.28 22.96 -30.45
N PRO A 12 -2.52 22.48 -30.27
CA PRO A 12 -3.43 23.06 -29.30
C PRO A 12 -2.82 23.00 -27.89
N PRO A 13 -3.13 23.95 -27.00
CA PRO A 13 -2.72 23.86 -25.61
C PRO A 13 -3.28 22.58 -25.01
N GLU A 14 -2.42 21.74 -24.42
CA GLU A 14 -2.86 20.64 -23.56
C GLU A 14 -3.78 21.23 -22.49
N ASP A 15 -4.91 20.56 -22.25
CA ASP A 15 -5.83 20.85 -21.16
C ASP A 15 -5.10 20.60 -19.83
N ALA A 16 -4.31 21.58 -19.41
CA ALA A 16 -3.64 21.57 -18.13
C ALA A 16 -4.72 21.62 -17.05
N LEU A 17 -4.97 20.49 -16.40
CA LEU A 17 -5.76 20.41 -15.18
C LEU A 17 -5.34 21.57 -14.26
N PRO A 18 -6.31 22.33 -13.70
CA PRO A 18 -5.99 23.49 -12.88
C PRO A 18 -5.06 23.06 -11.75
N LYS A 19 -3.95 23.81 -11.56
CA LYS A 19 -2.96 23.56 -10.50
C LYS A 19 -3.65 23.65 -9.15
N SER A 20 -4.17 22.53 -8.66
CA SER A 20 -4.82 22.46 -7.35
C SER A 20 -3.77 22.73 -6.29
N LYS A 21 -4.12 23.54 -5.27
CA LYS A 21 -3.26 23.71 -4.11
C LYS A 21 -3.09 22.33 -3.47
N LYS A 22 -1.84 21.87 -3.32
CA LYS A 22 -1.52 20.65 -2.56
C LYS A 22 -1.84 20.90 -1.10
N VAL A 23 -3.09 20.63 -0.70
CA VAL A 23 -3.54 20.72 0.68
C VAL A 23 -3.18 19.40 1.36
N LYS A 24 -2.48 19.48 2.50
CA LYS A 24 -2.20 18.29 3.30
C LYS A 24 -3.48 17.81 3.97
N VAL A 25 -3.78 16.52 3.84
CA VAL A 25 -4.92 15.92 4.52
C VAL A 25 -4.59 15.73 6.00
N SER A 26 -5.56 16.04 6.86
CA SER A 26 -5.47 15.81 8.30
C SER A 26 -6.85 15.42 8.80
N HIS A 27 -6.90 14.37 9.62
CA HIS A 27 -8.13 13.89 10.21
C HIS A 27 -7.85 13.31 11.60
N ARG A 28 -8.86 13.35 12.48
CA ARG A 28 -8.76 12.83 13.86
C ARG A 28 -8.43 11.33 13.96
N SER A 29 -8.56 10.59 12.85
CA SER A 29 -8.22 9.16 12.80
C SER A 29 -6.76 8.89 12.44
N HIS A 30 -5.98 9.91 12.08
CA HIS A 30 -4.55 9.72 11.79
C HIS A 30 -3.81 9.52 13.12
N CYS A 31 -3.19 8.36 13.29
CA CYS A 31 -2.37 8.07 14.46
C CYS A 31 -1.00 8.75 14.33
N THR A 32 -0.59 9.50 15.35
CA THR A 32 0.66 10.28 15.34
C THR A 32 1.65 9.89 16.44
N GLU A 33 1.18 9.20 17.48
CA GLU A 33 2.00 8.80 18.61
C GLU A 33 2.83 7.55 18.25
N PRO A 34 4.17 7.61 18.40
CA PRO A 34 5.02 6.45 18.13
C PRO A 34 4.85 5.36 19.18
N GLY A 35 4.98 4.11 18.77
CA GLY A 35 4.89 2.95 19.62
C GLY A 35 5.58 1.72 19.04
N LEU A 36 5.40 0.60 19.75
CA LEU A 36 5.92 -0.71 19.38
C LEU A 36 4.79 -1.59 18.84
N VAL A 37 5.13 -2.54 17.96
CA VAL A 37 4.18 -3.51 17.43
C VAL A 37 4.26 -4.81 18.23
N LEU A 38 3.14 -5.23 18.79
CA LEU A 38 2.98 -6.53 19.44
C LEU A 38 2.07 -7.43 18.60
N ILE A 39 2.40 -8.71 18.54
CA ILE A 39 1.62 -9.70 17.78
C ILE A 39 1.38 -10.98 18.60
N LEU A 40 0.28 -11.67 18.32
CA LEU A 40 -0.07 -12.97 18.89
C LEU A 40 -1.01 -13.72 17.94
N GLY A 41 -1.20 -15.01 18.19
CA GLY A 41 -2.06 -15.90 17.39
C GLY A 41 -1.26 -16.86 16.52
N GLN A 42 -1.89 -17.27 15.41
CA GLN A 42 -1.28 -18.14 14.40
C GLN A 42 -0.35 -17.35 13.46
N GLY A 43 0.67 -18.02 12.95
CA GLY A 43 1.74 -17.47 12.13
C GLY A 43 2.11 -18.32 10.93
N ASP A 44 1.23 -19.25 10.52
CA ASP A 44 1.48 -20.27 9.50
C ASP A 44 2.00 -19.71 8.16
N VAL A 45 1.63 -18.47 7.83
CA VAL A 45 2.01 -17.79 6.58
C VAL A 45 2.80 -16.51 6.86
N GLY A 46 3.43 -16.42 8.03
CA GLY A 46 4.32 -15.32 8.38
C GLY A 46 3.64 -14.08 8.92
N GLN A 47 2.32 -14.09 9.15
CA GLN A 47 1.56 -12.93 9.61
C GLN A 47 1.94 -12.47 11.02
N LEU A 48 2.79 -13.22 11.73
CA LEU A 48 3.44 -12.77 12.96
C LEU A 48 4.67 -11.90 12.73
N GLY A 49 5.38 -12.02 11.60
CA GLY A 49 6.59 -11.23 11.34
C GLY A 49 7.76 -11.56 12.28
N LEU A 50 7.78 -12.75 12.88
CA LEU A 50 8.77 -13.18 13.86
C LEU A 50 9.81 -14.15 13.29
N GLY A 51 9.86 -14.30 11.96
CA GLY A 51 10.73 -15.22 11.25
C GLY A 51 10.09 -16.60 11.02
N GLU A 52 10.72 -17.38 10.13
CA GLU A 52 10.22 -18.66 9.63
C GLU A 52 9.97 -19.72 10.70
N ASN A 53 10.65 -19.64 11.84
CA ASN A 53 10.57 -20.67 12.88
C ASN A 53 9.48 -20.41 13.93
N VAL A 54 8.65 -19.37 13.76
CA VAL A 54 7.65 -18.95 14.74
C VAL A 54 6.24 -19.05 14.15
N MET A 55 5.60 -20.20 14.36
CA MET A 55 4.27 -20.49 13.83
C MET A 55 3.11 -20.12 14.76
N GLU A 56 3.37 -19.89 16.04
CA GLU A 56 2.32 -19.50 17.00
C GLU A 56 2.90 -18.64 18.12
N ARG A 57 2.11 -17.66 18.59
CA ARG A 57 2.34 -16.93 19.83
C ARG A 57 1.07 -16.86 20.67
N LYS A 58 1.06 -17.52 21.83
CA LYS A 58 -0.09 -17.51 22.77
C LYS A 58 -0.17 -16.24 23.63
N LYS A 59 0.86 -15.40 23.59
CA LYS A 59 0.97 -14.14 24.32
C LYS A 59 1.60 -13.09 23.40
N PRO A 60 1.31 -11.79 23.61
CA PRO A 60 1.91 -10.72 22.84
C PRO A 60 3.45 -10.84 22.79
N ALA A 61 3.99 -10.76 21.58
CA ALA A 61 5.43 -10.76 21.31
C ALA A 61 5.80 -9.53 20.49
N LEU A 62 6.96 -8.95 20.77
CA LEU A 62 7.48 -7.78 20.06
C LEU A 62 7.91 -8.16 18.64
N VAL A 63 7.46 -7.38 17.66
CA VAL A 63 7.93 -7.44 16.27
C VAL A 63 9.01 -6.38 16.07
N THR A 64 10.17 -6.77 15.55
CA THR A 64 11.29 -5.85 15.30
C THR A 64 11.11 -5.14 13.96
N ILE A 65 10.96 -3.82 14.00
CA ILE A 65 10.87 -2.95 12.82
C ILE A 65 11.91 -1.82 12.98
N PRO A 66 12.65 -1.43 11.93
CA PRO A 66 13.78 -0.49 12.04
C PRO A 66 13.37 0.97 12.29
N GLU A 67 12.08 1.26 12.48
CA GLU A 67 11.53 2.60 12.70
C GLU A 67 10.39 2.56 13.73
N ASP A 68 10.15 3.69 14.40
CA ASP A 68 8.98 3.87 15.25
C ASP A 68 7.69 3.74 14.44
N ILE A 69 6.74 2.95 14.94
CA ILE A 69 5.45 2.72 14.27
C ILE A 69 4.38 3.62 14.89
N VAL A 70 3.58 4.27 14.05
CA VAL A 70 2.44 5.11 14.48
C VAL A 70 1.10 4.43 14.25
N GLN A 71 1.01 3.46 13.35
CA GLN A 71 -0.21 2.68 13.10
C GLN A 71 0.16 1.24 12.71
N ALA A 72 -0.59 0.25 13.20
CA ALA A 72 -0.47 -1.14 12.78
C ALA A 72 -1.87 -1.72 12.55
N GLU A 73 -2.03 -2.42 11.43
CA GLU A 73 -3.31 -2.99 10.98
C GLU A 73 -3.10 -4.47 10.65
N GLY A 74 -3.96 -5.33 11.22
CA GLY A 74 -4.04 -6.74 10.84
C GLY A 74 -5.05 -6.92 9.70
N GLY A 75 -4.59 -7.45 8.58
CA GLY A 75 -5.46 -7.94 7.50
C GLY A 75 -5.98 -9.35 7.80
N GLY A 76 -6.42 -10.06 6.76
CA GLY A 76 -6.85 -11.46 6.88
C GLY A 76 -5.68 -12.38 7.24
N MET A 77 -4.65 -12.39 6.39
CA MET A 77 -3.47 -13.25 6.54
C MET A 77 -2.15 -12.47 6.42
N HIS A 78 -2.19 -11.15 6.59
CA HIS A 78 -1.01 -10.29 6.58
C HIS A 78 -1.15 -9.13 7.58
N THR A 79 -0.04 -8.47 7.88
CA THR A 79 0.00 -7.31 8.77
C THR A 79 0.71 -6.16 8.07
N VAL A 80 0.23 -4.94 8.30
CA VAL A 80 0.76 -3.70 7.73
C VAL A 80 1.07 -2.72 8.84
N CYS A 81 2.24 -2.11 8.81
CA CYS A 81 2.70 -1.13 9.80
C CYS A 81 3.13 0.16 9.11
N LEU A 82 2.65 1.29 9.62
CA LEU A 82 3.02 2.63 9.18
C LEU A 82 4.03 3.23 10.17
N SER A 83 5.22 3.53 9.67
CA SER A 83 6.25 4.21 10.45
C SER A 83 5.98 5.71 10.59
N LYS A 84 6.59 6.33 11.59
CA LYS A 84 6.56 7.78 11.83
C LYS A 84 7.13 8.60 10.65
N SER A 85 8.06 8.02 9.87
CA SER A 85 8.60 8.68 8.68
C SER A 85 7.65 8.65 7.48
N GLY A 86 6.56 7.89 7.57
CA GLY A 86 5.58 7.70 6.49
C GLY A 86 5.89 6.52 5.57
N GLN A 87 6.88 5.68 5.91
CA GLN A 87 7.14 4.41 5.21
C GLN A 87 6.20 3.31 5.70
N VAL A 88 5.84 2.40 4.80
CA VAL A 88 5.01 1.23 5.11
C VAL A 88 5.87 -0.02 5.15
N TYR A 89 5.62 -0.86 6.16
CA TYR A 89 6.19 -2.19 6.32
C TYR A 89 5.07 -3.23 6.28
N SER A 90 5.35 -4.39 5.70
CA SER A 90 4.36 -5.46 5.55
C SER A 90 5.00 -6.84 5.73
N PHE A 91 4.23 -7.79 6.25
CA PHE A 91 4.63 -9.19 6.43
C PHE A 91 3.40 -10.11 6.49
N GLY A 92 3.56 -11.39 6.18
CA GLY A 92 2.49 -12.38 6.08
C GLY A 92 2.28 -12.92 4.67
N CYS A 93 1.08 -13.41 4.39
CA CYS A 93 0.76 -14.01 3.09
C CYS A 93 0.88 -12.98 1.95
N ASN A 94 1.55 -13.37 0.86
CA ASN A 94 1.72 -12.54 -0.32
C ASN A 94 1.14 -13.16 -1.61
N ASP A 95 0.32 -14.21 -1.51
CA ASP A 95 -0.24 -14.90 -2.68
C ASP A 95 -1.05 -13.95 -3.58
N GLU A 96 -1.75 -13.00 -2.97
CA GLU A 96 -2.53 -11.97 -3.66
C GLU A 96 -1.74 -10.69 -3.98
N GLY A 97 -0.49 -10.60 -3.54
CA GLY A 97 0.30 -9.37 -3.63
C GLY A 97 0.01 -8.36 -2.51
N ALA A 98 -0.67 -8.78 -1.43
CA ALA A 98 -1.13 -7.91 -0.35
C ALA A 98 0.02 -7.19 0.40
N LEU A 99 1.25 -7.70 0.30
CA LEU A 99 2.41 -7.06 0.93
C LEU A 99 2.96 -5.89 0.13
N GLY A 100 2.70 -5.78 -1.18
CA GLY A 100 3.16 -4.64 -2.00
C GLY A 100 4.68 -4.55 -2.17
N ARG A 101 5.39 -5.66 -1.99
CA ARG A 101 6.85 -5.79 -2.12
C ARG A 101 7.21 -7.16 -2.66
N ALA A 102 8.41 -7.29 -3.21
CA ALA A 102 8.94 -8.57 -3.63
C ALA A 102 9.16 -9.51 -2.42
N THR A 103 8.75 -10.77 -2.59
CA THR A 103 9.00 -11.87 -1.64
C THR A 103 9.57 -13.10 -2.35
N SER A 104 10.37 -12.87 -3.39
CA SER A 104 10.97 -13.96 -4.18
C SER A 104 12.09 -14.69 -3.43
N VAL A 105 12.63 -14.08 -2.38
CA VAL A 105 13.56 -14.74 -1.45
C VAL A 105 12.72 -15.48 -0.42
N GLU A 106 12.95 -16.78 -0.30
CA GLU A 106 12.27 -17.64 0.68
C GLU A 106 12.38 -17.05 2.09
N GLY A 107 11.24 -17.00 2.80
CA GLY A 107 11.15 -16.49 4.17
C GLY A 107 11.12 -14.97 4.31
N SER A 108 11.31 -14.21 3.23
CA SER A 108 11.27 -12.75 3.28
C SER A 108 9.89 -12.16 3.63
N GLU A 109 8.82 -12.95 3.46
CA GLU A 109 7.45 -12.65 3.87
C GLU A 109 7.22 -12.87 5.38
N MET A 110 8.06 -13.69 6.02
CA MET A 110 7.95 -14.08 7.44
C MET A 110 8.50 -13.03 8.41
N VAL A 111 9.07 -11.94 7.87
CA VAL A 111 9.61 -10.80 8.61
C VAL A 111 9.14 -9.48 8.02
N PRO A 112 9.04 -8.39 8.80
CA PRO A 112 8.69 -7.07 8.29
C PRO A 112 9.63 -6.63 7.17
N GLY A 113 9.08 -6.37 5.99
CA GLY A 113 9.80 -5.81 4.86
C GLY A 113 9.18 -4.49 4.44
N LYS A 114 10.02 -3.57 3.96
CA LYS A 114 9.57 -2.26 3.48
C LYS A 114 8.80 -2.40 2.16
N VAL A 115 7.68 -1.71 2.04
CA VAL A 115 6.87 -1.61 0.81
C VAL A 115 7.55 -0.67 -0.18
N GLU A 116 7.52 -1.02 -1.47
CA GLU A 116 8.05 -0.19 -2.55
C GLU A 116 7.09 0.97 -2.88
N LEU A 117 6.99 1.94 -1.97
CA LEU A 117 6.17 3.13 -2.12
C LEU A 117 6.97 4.37 -1.69
N GLN A 118 7.33 5.22 -2.66
CA GLN A 118 8.10 6.45 -2.43
C GLN A 118 7.19 7.65 -2.11
N GLU A 119 6.25 7.45 -1.20
CA GLU A 119 5.28 8.46 -0.79
C GLU A 119 5.28 8.60 0.73
N LYS A 120 4.86 9.78 1.21
CA LYS A 120 4.64 9.97 2.64
C LYS A 120 3.22 9.56 3.01
N VAL A 121 3.09 8.34 3.56
CA VAL A 121 1.80 7.78 4.00
C VAL A 121 1.42 8.33 5.38
N VAL A 122 0.13 8.61 5.57
CA VAL A 122 -0.45 9.11 6.83
C VAL A 122 -1.52 8.19 7.41
N GLN A 123 -2.01 7.22 6.63
CA GLN A 123 -2.94 6.20 7.10
C GLN A 123 -2.81 4.94 6.24
N VAL A 124 -2.93 3.77 6.86
CA VAL A 124 -3.01 2.47 6.18
C VAL A 124 -4.30 1.74 6.53
N SER A 125 -4.72 0.82 5.67
CA SER A 125 -5.82 -0.13 5.90
C SER A 125 -5.49 -1.46 5.23
N ALA A 126 -5.84 -2.58 5.87
CA ALA A 126 -5.62 -3.93 5.35
C ALA A 126 -6.94 -4.72 5.37
N GLY A 127 -7.20 -5.45 4.29
CA GLY A 127 -8.30 -6.41 4.20
C GLY A 127 -7.77 -7.85 4.11
N ASP A 128 -8.56 -8.74 3.49
CA ASP A 128 -8.19 -10.16 3.37
C ASP A 128 -7.02 -10.39 2.38
N GLY A 129 -7.16 -9.88 1.16
CA GLY A 129 -6.17 -9.99 0.08
C GLY A 129 -5.62 -8.66 -0.45
N HIS A 130 -5.97 -7.52 0.18
CA HIS A 130 -5.59 -6.20 -0.29
C HIS A 130 -5.10 -5.28 0.84
N THR A 131 -4.36 -4.25 0.43
CA THR A 131 -3.87 -3.18 1.32
C THR A 131 -4.02 -1.84 0.62
N ALA A 132 -4.42 -0.83 1.37
CA ALA A 132 -4.50 0.56 0.92
C ALA A 132 -3.66 1.49 1.80
N ALA A 133 -3.16 2.56 1.19
CA ALA A 133 -2.40 3.61 1.85
C ALA A 133 -2.89 4.99 1.38
N LEU A 134 -3.09 5.90 2.33
CA LEU A 134 -3.42 7.30 2.10
C LEU A 134 -2.18 8.16 2.30
N THR A 135 -1.82 8.96 1.31
CA THR A 135 -0.68 9.88 1.37
C THR A 135 -1.04 11.21 2.04
N GLU A 136 -0.04 11.96 2.51
CA GLU A 136 -0.25 13.27 3.13
C GLU A 136 -0.91 14.30 2.20
N ASP A 137 -0.84 14.11 0.89
CA ASP A 137 -1.47 14.96 -0.13
C ASP A 137 -2.81 14.42 -0.64
N GLY A 138 -3.37 13.40 0.03
CA GLY A 138 -4.72 12.88 -0.21
C GLY A 138 -4.85 11.90 -1.37
N ARG A 139 -3.74 11.42 -1.94
CA ARG A 139 -3.76 10.34 -2.92
C ARG A 139 -3.91 9.00 -2.21
N VAL A 140 -4.65 8.09 -2.84
CA VAL A 140 -4.82 6.73 -2.35
C VAL A 140 -4.03 5.79 -3.24
N PHE A 141 -3.24 4.93 -2.62
CA PHE A 141 -2.57 3.81 -3.25
C PHE A 141 -3.20 2.51 -2.77
N LEU A 142 -3.29 1.54 -3.66
CA LEU A 142 -3.92 0.24 -3.41
C LEU A 142 -3.06 -0.86 -4.04
N TRP A 143 -2.98 -2.01 -3.39
CA TRP A 143 -2.34 -3.21 -3.93
C TRP A 143 -2.99 -4.47 -3.37
N GLY A 144 -2.64 -5.63 -3.94
CA GLY A 144 -3.25 -6.92 -3.67
C GLY A 144 -4.34 -7.28 -4.67
N SER A 145 -5.38 -7.97 -4.19
CA SER A 145 -6.56 -8.37 -4.97
C SER A 145 -7.81 -8.43 -4.09
N PHE A 146 -8.97 -8.25 -4.71
CA PHE A 146 -10.28 -8.49 -4.12
C PHE A 146 -10.81 -9.87 -4.53
N ARG A 147 -11.61 -10.45 -3.63
CA ARG A 147 -12.26 -11.74 -3.81
C ARG A 147 -13.74 -11.63 -3.44
N ASP A 148 -14.57 -12.39 -4.14
CA ASP A 148 -15.94 -12.70 -3.76
C ASP A 148 -16.08 -14.21 -3.48
N ASN A 149 -17.32 -14.70 -3.32
CA ASN A 149 -17.58 -16.11 -3.08
C ASN A 149 -17.21 -17.03 -4.27
N ASN A 150 -16.99 -16.47 -5.46
CA ASN A 150 -16.63 -17.21 -6.68
C ASN A 150 -15.12 -17.18 -6.96
N GLY A 151 -14.35 -16.34 -6.26
CA GLY A 151 -12.90 -16.27 -6.36
C GLY A 151 -12.37 -14.85 -6.52
N ALA A 152 -11.18 -14.72 -7.10
CA ALA A 152 -10.54 -13.42 -7.33
C ALA A 152 -11.26 -12.63 -8.43
N ILE A 153 -11.59 -11.37 -8.14
CA ILE A 153 -12.23 -10.45 -9.10
C ILE A 153 -11.25 -9.41 -9.67
N GLY A 154 -10.04 -9.33 -9.11
CA GLY A 154 -9.02 -8.35 -9.50
C GLY A 154 -8.90 -7.20 -8.49
N LEU A 155 -8.31 -6.09 -8.91
CA LEU A 155 -8.08 -4.91 -8.05
C LEU A 155 -8.74 -3.65 -8.63
N LEU A 156 -8.11 -3.03 -9.62
CA LEU A 156 -8.66 -1.90 -10.37
C LEU A 156 -9.17 -2.32 -11.75
N GLU A 157 -8.58 -3.38 -12.30
CA GLU A 157 -9.00 -4.01 -13.54
C GLU A 157 -9.53 -5.43 -13.24
N PRO A 158 -10.58 -5.89 -13.94
CA PRO A 158 -11.12 -7.23 -13.76
C PRO A 158 -10.05 -8.31 -13.92
N MET A 159 -10.03 -9.26 -12.99
CA MET A 159 -9.12 -10.42 -12.96
C MET A 159 -7.62 -10.07 -12.88
N LYS A 160 -7.27 -8.82 -12.56
CA LYS A 160 -5.88 -8.39 -12.40
C LYS A 160 -5.60 -7.93 -10.97
N LYS A 161 -4.76 -8.69 -10.26
CA LYS A 161 -4.15 -8.27 -8.99
C LYS A 161 -2.97 -7.32 -9.24
N SER A 162 -2.56 -6.60 -8.20
CA SER A 162 -1.32 -5.82 -8.22
C SER A 162 -0.40 -6.22 -7.09
N VAL A 163 0.84 -6.57 -7.41
CA VAL A 163 1.88 -6.88 -6.39
C VAL A 163 2.68 -5.65 -5.95
N VAL A 164 2.38 -4.50 -6.54
CA VAL A 164 2.96 -3.19 -6.21
C VAL A 164 1.86 -2.16 -5.97
N ALA A 165 2.18 -1.10 -5.23
CA ALA A 165 1.26 -0.01 -4.97
C ALA A 165 0.88 0.72 -6.27
N VAL A 166 -0.42 0.76 -6.59
CA VAL A 166 -0.96 1.53 -7.72
C VAL A 166 -1.83 2.67 -7.21
N GLN A 167 -1.66 3.86 -7.78
CA GLN A 167 -2.46 5.02 -7.40
C GLN A 167 -3.89 4.87 -7.94
N VAL A 168 -4.87 4.98 -7.05
CA VAL A 168 -6.29 5.00 -7.42
C VAL A 168 -6.62 6.37 -8.03
N GLN A 169 -7.05 6.38 -9.29
CA GLN A 169 -7.58 7.58 -9.93
C GLN A 169 -9.07 7.67 -9.62
N LEU A 170 -9.43 8.60 -8.73
CA LEU A 170 -10.82 8.98 -8.54
C LEU A 170 -11.23 9.84 -9.74
N VAL A 171 -11.75 9.19 -10.79
CA VAL A 171 -12.51 9.91 -11.82
C VAL A 171 -13.84 10.30 -11.19
N CYS A 172 -13.97 11.57 -10.87
CA CYS A 172 -15.25 12.18 -10.58
C CYS A 172 -16.13 12.10 -11.84
N LEU A 173 -16.92 11.04 -11.95
CA LEU A 173 -18.05 10.99 -12.88
C LEU A 173 -19.18 11.80 -12.23
N TRP A 174 -19.22 13.11 -12.49
CA TRP A 174 -20.39 13.96 -12.25
C TRP A 174 -20.99 14.32 -13.60
#